data_AF-A0A955MWB0-F1
#
_entry.id   AF-A0A955MWB0-F1
#
_cell.length_a   1.000
_cell.length_b   1.000
_cell.length_c   1.000
_cell.angle_alpha   90.00
_cell.angle_beta   90.00
_cell.angle_gamma   90.00
#
_symmetry.space_group_name_H-M   'P 1'
#
loop_
_entity.id
_entity.type
_entity.pdbx_description
1 polymer ?
#
loop_
_entity_poly.entity_id
_entity_poly.type
_entity_poly.pdbx_seq_one_letter_code
_entity_poly.pdbx_strand_id
1 'polypeptide(L)'
;MSNESLQKEAAALLSKALGVEVDWVLSTLEIPTDRKMGDLALPCFKLAKEKRMAPAQIAKEAAEALPAEMPLGVEKIEAVGPYLNVFIDPEYQTRRLLGEILEKREHFGSSDIGKGKKVILDFSPP
;
A
#
# COMPACT_ATOMS: atom_id res chain seq x y z
N MET A 1 -1.64 -5.99 -14.74
CA MET A 1 -1.61 -6.48 -13.33
C MET A 1 -1.97 -5.28 -12.47
N SER A 2 -3.09 -5.38 -11.75
CA SER A 2 -3.81 -4.32 -11.03
C SER A 2 -2.99 -3.71 -9.88
N ASN A 3 -3.42 -2.55 -9.33
CA ASN A 3 -2.85 -1.93 -8.11
C ASN A 3 -2.63 -2.90 -6.94
N GLU A 4 -3.43 -3.96 -6.84
CA GLU A 4 -3.24 -5.08 -5.90
C GLU A 4 -1.86 -5.74 -5.98
N SER A 5 -1.23 -5.79 -7.17
CA SER A 5 0.07 -6.45 -7.34
C SER A 5 1.20 -5.68 -6.66
N LEU A 6 1.17 -4.35 -6.76
CA LEU A 6 2.17 -3.48 -6.11
C LEU A 6 2.03 -3.50 -4.59
N GLN A 7 0.80 -3.50 -4.08
CA GLN A 7 0.54 -3.66 -2.65
C GLN A 7 1.08 -4.99 -2.11
N LYS A 8 0.90 -6.08 -2.85
CA LYS A 8 1.45 -7.40 -2.48
C LYS A 8 2.97 -7.43 -2.49
N GLU A 9 3.61 -6.79 -3.47
CA GLU A 9 5.08 -6.70 -3.52
C GLU A 9 5.63 -5.88 -2.35
N ALA A 10 5.05 -4.71 -2.07
CA ALA A 10 5.41 -3.91 -0.90
C ALA A 10 5.18 -4.67 0.41
N ALA A 11 4.06 -5.37 0.54
CA ALA A 11 3.76 -6.19 1.72
C ALA A 11 4.76 -7.33 1.91
N ALA A 12 5.21 -7.97 0.82
CA ALA A 12 6.21 -9.05 0.88
C ALA A 12 7.58 -8.53 1.36
N LEU A 13 7.99 -7.33 0.93
CA LEU A 13 9.20 -6.68 1.45
C LEU A 13 9.11 -6.37 2.93
N LEU A 14 8.01 -5.73 3.35
CA LEU A 14 7.78 -5.35 4.74
C LEU A 14 7.68 -6.59 5.64
N SER A 15 7.03 -7.65 5.16
CA SER A 15 6.95 -8.96 5.81
C SER A 15 8.34 -9.52 6.08
N LYS A 16 9.23 -9.53 5.07
CA LYS A 16 10.61 -10.00 5.21
C LYS A 16 11.43 -9.15 6.18
N ALA A 17 11.27 -7.83 6.13
CA ALA A 17 11.98 -6.90 7.01
C ALA A 17 11.55 -7.02 8.48
N LEU A 18 10.25 -7.23 8.74
CA LEU A 18 9.68 -7.31 10.09
C LEU A 18 9.67 -8.74 10.66
N GLY A 19 9.82 -9.74 9.80
CA GLY A 19 9.68 -11.15 10.14
C GLY A 19 8.26 -11.51 10.53
N VAL A 20 7.26 -11.04 9.78
CA VAL A 20 5.84 -11.29 9.98
C VAL A 20 5.17 -11.81 8.71
N GLU A 21 3.99 -12.39 8.81
CA GLU A 21 3.25 -12.90 7.65
C GLU A 21 2.80 -11.78 6.69
N VAL A 22 2.85 -12.04 5.38
CA VAL A 22 2.43 -11.09 4.34
C VAL A 22 0.97 -10.69 4.51
N ASP A 23 0.10 -11.65 4.84
CA ASP A 23 -1.34 -11.41 5.05
C ASP A 23 -1.59 -10.46 6.22
N TRP A 24 -0.77 -10.56 7.27
CA TRP A 24 -0.85 -9.64 8.41
C TRP A 24 -0.49 -8.22 7.99
N VAL A 25 0.56 -8.07 7.17
CA VAL A 25 0.97 -6.76 6.61
C VAL A 25 -0.14 -6.19 5.73
N LEU A 26 -0.72 -6.98 4.83
CA LEU A 26 -1.84 -6.56 3.96
C LEU A 26 -3.06 -6.11 4.76
N SER A 27 -3.37 -6.79 5.86
CA SER A 27 -4.51 -6.43 6.74
C SER A 27 -4.25 -5.20 7.62
N THR A 28 -2.99 -4.80 7.78
CA THR A 28 -2.58 -3.69 8.65
C THR A 28 -2.08 -2.47 7.84
N LEU A 29 -1.80 -2.64 6.55
CA LEU A 29 -1.50 -1.55 5.63
C LEU A 29 -2.67 -0.57 5.56
N GLU A 30 -2.35 0.70 5.74
CA GLU A 30 -3.31 1.81 5.69
C GLU A 30 -2.92 2.77 4.58
N ILE A 31 -3.90 3.50 4.03
CA ILE A 31 -3.65 4.59 3.10
C ILE A 31 -3.61 5.88 3.92
N PRO A 32 -2.46 6.56 4.04
CA PRO A 32 -2.36 7.77 4.83
C PRO A 32 -3.20 8.90 4.22
N THR A 33 -3.74 9.78 5.07
CA THR A 33 -4.54 10.93 4.63
C THR A 33 -3.70 12.04 3.98
N ASP A 34 -2.42 12.13 4.36
CA ASP A 34 -1.46 13.05 3.76
C ASP A 34 -0.52 12.28 2.82
N ARG A 35 -0.51 12.66 1.54
CA ARG A 35 0.38 12.07 0.53
C ARG A 35 1.86 12.23 0.86
N LYS A 36 2.23 13.19 1.71
CA LYS A 36 3.61 13.34 2.20
C LYS A 36 4.06 12.16 3.07
N MET A 37 3.12 11.39 3.61
CA MET A 37 3.39 10.18 4.39
C MET A 37 3.44 8.92 3.53
N GLY A 38 3.55 9.06 2.20
CA GLY A 38 3.60 7.96 1.25
C GLY A 38 2.23 7.60 0.68
N ASP A 39 2.22 6.58 -0.15
CA ASP A 39 1.00 6.01 -0.73
C ASP A 39 0.39 4.94 0.18
N LEU A 40 1.24 4.27 0.96
CA LEU A 40 0.83 3.28 1.96
C LEU A 40 1.65 3.48 3.24
N ALA A 41 1.05 3.20 4.39
CA ALA A 41 1.69 3.26 5.68
C ALA A 41 1.43 1.98 6.48
N LEU A 42 2.47 1.43 7.10
CA LEU A 42 2.35 0.29 8.00
C LEU A 42 2.59 0.74 9.46
N PRO A 43 1.54 0.77 10.30
CA PRO A 43 1.68 1.04 11.73
C PRO A 43 2.37 -0.11 12.48
N CYS A 44 3.51 0.16 13.10
CA CYS A 44 4.28 -0.84 13.85
C CYS A 44 3.81 -1.04 15.31
N PHE A 45 2.74 -0.38 15.75
CA PHE A 45 2.26 -0.42 17.14
C PHE A 45 1.88 -1.83 17.62
N LYS A 46 1.28 -2.62 16.73
CA LYS A 46 0.90 -4.01 17.03
C LYS A 46 2.13 -4.89 17.32
N LEU A 47 3.26 -4.62 16.65
CA LEU A 47 4.51 -5.36 16.82
C LEU A 47 5.28 -4.97 18.09
N ALA A 48 5.00 -3.81 18.66
CA ALA A 48 5.70 -3.33 19.86
C ALA A 48 5.53 -4.28 21.06
N LYS A 49 4.34 -4.87 21.23
CA LYS A 49 4.08 -5.85 22.29
C LYS A 49 4.80 -7.17 22.05
N GLU A 50 4.85 -7.61 20.80
CA GLU A 50 5.42 -8.90 20.40
C GLU A 50 6.95 -8.88 20.43
N LYS A 51 7.56 -7.83 19.86
CA LYS A 51 9.02 -7.63 19.85
C LYS A 51 9.55 -7.04 21.16
N ARG A 52 8.68 -6.57 22.06
CA ARG A 52 9.02 -5.83 23.30
C ARG A 52 9.94 -4.63 23.04
N MET A 53 9.68 -3.93 21.94
CA MET A 53 10.49 -2.81 21.44
C MET A 53 9.58 -1.62 21.13
N ALA A 54 10.15 -0.42 21.15
CA ALA A 54 9.40 0.78 20.77
C ALA A 54 8.98 0.69 19.29
N PRO A 55 7.71 1.03 18.94
CA PRO A 55 7.24 0.95 17.55
C PRO A 55 8.14 1.73 16.58
N ALA A 56 8.67 2.86 17.01
CA ALA A 56 9.58 3.67 16.20
C ALA A 56 10.94 3.00 15.96
N GLN A 57 11.43 2.23 16.92
CA GLN A 57 12.65 1.45 16.75
C GLN A 57 12.41 0.29 15.78
N ILE A 58 11.26 -0.39 15.88
CA ILE A 58 10.88 -1.46 14.95
C ILE A 58 10.79 -0.94 13.52
N ALA A 59 10.14 0.20 13.31
CA ALA A 59 10.06 0.82 12.00
C ALA A 59 11.45 1.15 11.44
N LYS A 60 12.33 1.71 12.28
CA LYS A 60 13.70 2.04 11.87
C LYS A 60 14.52 0.80 11.49
N GLU A 61 14.54 -0.22 12.36
CA GLU A 61 15.29 -1.47 12.09
C GLU A 61 14.75 -2.20 10.85
N ALA A 62 13.44 -2.19 10.65
CA ALA A 62 12.83 -2.75 9.45
C ALA A 62 13.25 -1.98 8.19
N ALA A 63 13.28 -0.64 8.23
CA ALA A 63 13.76 0.16 7.10
C ALA A 63 15.24 -0.09 6.80
N GLU A 64 16.07 -0.33 7.83
CA GLU A 64 17.49 -0.69 7.68
C GLU A 64 17.68 -2.11 7.14
N ALA A 65 16.74 -3.02 7.40
CA ALA A 65 16.75 -4.40 6.89
C ALA A 65 16.24 -4.53 5.44
N LEU A 66 15.71 -3.46 4.86
CA LEU A 66 15.24 -3.47 3.47
C LEU A 66 16.41 -3.55 2.48
N PRO A 67 16.19 -4.16 1.31
CA PRO A 67 17.19 -4.18 0.26
C PRO A 67 17.50 -2.77 -0.25
N ALA A 68 18.76 -2.53 -0.64
CA ALA A 68 19.19 -1.26 -1.23
C ALA A 68 18.49 -0.98 -2.57
N GLU A 69 18.12 -2.03 -3.31
CA GLU A 69 17.33 -1.95 -4.53
C GLU A 69 15.87 -2.29 -4.24
N MET A 70 14.99 -1.32 -4.49
CA MET A 70 13.55 -1.50 -4.37
C MET A 70 13.00 -2.20 -5.62
N PRO A 71 11.94 -3.03 -5.47
CA PRO A 71 11.29 -3.68 -6.60
C PRO A 71 10.61 -2.66 -7.52
N LEU A 72 10.37 -3.09 -8.75
CA LEU A 72 9.84 -2.26 -9.82
C LEU A 72 8.49 -1.64 -9.43
N GLY A 73 8.45 -0.31 -9.31
CA GLY A 73 7.24 0.43 -8.94
C GLY A 73 7.18 0.86 -7.47
N VAL A 74 8.13 0.47 -6.63
CA VAL A 74 8.33 1.07 -5.30
C VAL A 74 9.50 2.05 -5.41
N GLU A 75 9.22 3.34 -5.16
CA GLU A 75 10.24 4.38 -5.18
C GLU A 75 11.13 4.29 -3.94
N LYS A 76 10.51 4.23 -2.76
CA LYS A 76 11.22 4.14 -1.48
C LYS A 76 10.31 3.69 -0.34
N ILE A 77 10.93 3.26 0.75
CA ILE A 77 10.26 2.98 2.02
C ILE A 77 11.02 3.72 3.11
N GLU A 78 10.31 4.53 3.90
CA GLU A 78 10.90 5.36 4.96
C GLU A 78 10.22 5.11 6.31
N ALA A 79 11.04 4.99 7.36
CA ALA A 79 10.54 4.95 8.73
C ALA A 79 10.31 6.37 9.25
N VAL A 80 9.06 6.72 9.55
CA VAL A 80 8.68 8.02 10.13
C VAL A 80 7.96 7.78 11.44
N GLY A 81 8.69 7.95 12.55
CA GLY A 81 8.18 7.63 13.87
C GLY A 81 7.77 6.15 13.94
N PRO A 82 6.54 5.81 14.37
CA PRO A 82 6.08 4.43 14.51
C PRO A 82 5.54 3.80 13.21
N TYR A 83 5.72 4.45 12.05
CA TYR A 83 5.21 4.02 10.76
C TYR A 83 6.32 3.70 9.76
N LEU A 84 6.07 2.70 8.91
CA LEU A 84 6.81 2.46 7.68
C LEU A 84 5.98 2.96 6.50
N ASN A 85 6.45 4.05 5.88
CA ASN A 85 5.78 4.71 4.78
C ASN A 85 6.37 4.21 3.46
N VAL A 86 5.52 3.71 2.57
CA VAL A 86 5.87 3.22 1.24
C VAL A 86 5.46 4.25 0.21
N PHE A 87 6.39 4.62 -0.65
CA PHE A 87 6.19 5.53 -1.77
C PHE A 87 6.25 4.72 -3.06
N ILE A 88 5.22 4.84 -3.88
CA ILE A 88 5.08 4.15 -5.16
C ILE A 88 5.58 5.09 -6.25
N ASP A 89 6.32 4.55 -7.22
CA ASP A 89 6.81 5.32 -8.35
C ASP A 89 5.63 5.79 -9.24
N PRO A 90 5.37 7.10 -9.32
CA PRO A 90 4.26 7.63 -10.10
C PRO A 90 4.48 7.46 -11.62
N GLU A 91 5.71 7.42 -12.12
CA GLU A 91 5.99 7.14 -13.53
C GLU A 91 5.67 5.69 -13.88
N TYR A 92 6.05 4.75 -13.01
CA TYR A 92 5.67 3.35 -13.17
C TYR A 92 4.15 3.19 -13.19
N GLN A 93 3.46 3.82 -12.24
CA GLN A 93 2.00 3.79 -12.17
C GLN A 93 1.35 4.43 -13.41
N THR A 94 1.87 5.59 -13.86
CA THR A 94 1.33 6.31 -15.03
C THR A 94 1.53 5.52 -16.33
N ARG A 95 2.72 4.97 -16.56
CA ARG A 95 3.00 4.14 -17.75
C ARG A 95 2.10 2.91 -17.79
N ARG A 96 1.84 2.29 -16.65
CA ARG A 96 0.93 1.14 -16.53
C ARG A 96 -0.52 1.52 -16.77
N LEU A 97 -1.01 2.61 -16.18
CA LEU A 97 -2.37 3.11 -16.40
C LEU A 97 -2.59 3.48 -17.87
N LEU A 98 -1.65 4.19 -18.49
CA LEU A 98 -1.71 4.53 -19.91
C LEU A 98 -1.65 3.27 -20.80
N GLY A 99 -0.79 2.30 -20.47
CA GLY A 99 -0.73 1.01 -21.17
C GLY A 99 -2.06 0.25 -21.08
N GLU A 100 -2.64 0.14 -19.88
CA GLU A 100 -3.94 -0.52 -19.70
C GLU A 100 -5.08 0.23 -20.41
N ILE A 101 -5.10 1.56 -20.39
CA ILE A 101 -6.12 2.35 -21.11
C ILE A 101 -5.98 2.18 -22.63
N LEU A 102 -4.75 2.13 -23.15
CA LEU A 102 -4.48 1.94 -24.57
C LEU A 102 -4.82 0.51 -25.03
N GLU A 103 -4.54 -0.51 -24.22
CA GLU A 103 -4.96 -1.90 -24.49
C GLU A 103 -6.47 -2.10 -24.32
N LYS A 104 -7.11 -1.42 -23.35
CA LYS A 104 -8.56 -1.55 -23.07
C LYS A 104 -9.43 -0.60 -23.87
N ARG A 105 -8.93 0.03 -24.95
CA ARG A 105 -9.72 0.93 -25.81
C ARG A 105 -11.02 0.32 -26.36
N GLU A 106 -11.17 -0.99 -26.41
CA GLU A 106 -12.42 -1.64 -26.83
C GLU A 106 -13.46 -1.87 -25.70
N HIS A 107 -13.11 -1.66 -24.42
CA HIS A 107 -14.03 -1.96 -23.30
C HIS A 107 -13.96 -0.99 -22.10
N PHE A 108 -13.33 0.18 -22.24
CA PHE A 108 -13.31 1.18 -21.17
C PHE A 108 -14.66 1.94 -21.12
N GLY A 109 -15.63 1.41 -20.37
CA GLY A 109 -16.93 2.07 -20.16
C GLY A 109 -18.11 1.16 -19.80
N SER A 110 -18.01 -0.15 -19.97
CA SER A 110 -19.05 -1.07 -19.50
C SER A 110 -18.68 -1.65 -18.14
N SER A 111 -19.02 -0.93 -17.08
CA SER A 111 -19.15 -1.54 -15.78
C SER A 111 -20.51 -2.23 -15.73
N ASP A 112 -20.53 -3.58 -15.69
CA ASP A 112 -21.75 -4.37 -15.39
C ASP A 112 -22.14 -4.28 -13.90
N ILE A 113 -21.78 -3.18 -13.23
CA ILE A 113 -22.19 -2.90 -11.85
C ILE A 113 -23.61 -2.32 -11.92
N GLY A 114 -24.58 -3.23 -12.08
CA GLY A 114 -25.98 -2.85 -12.24
C GLY A 114 -26.99 -4.00 -12.20
N LYS A 115 -26.59 -5.28 -12.15
CA LYS A 115 -27.56 -6.36 -11.87
C LYS A 115 -27.84 -6.49 -10.38
N GLY A 116 -28.78 -5.68 -9.90
CA GLY A 116 -29.71 -6.09 -8.82
C GLY A 116 -29.44 -5.58 -7.40
N LYS A 117 -28.57 -4.60 -7.16
CA LYS A 117 -28.40 -4.05 -5.80
C LYS A 117 -28.79 -2.58 -5.73
N LYS A 118 -29.88 -2.32 -5.02
CA LYS A 118 -30.36 -1.01 -4.60
C LYS A 118 -29.34 -0.43 -3.60
N VAL A 119 -28.52 0.51 -4.02
CA VAL A 119 -27.64 1.25 -3.12
C VAL A 119 -28.41 2.49 -2.64
N ILE A 120 -28.68 2.55 -1.34
CA ILE A 120 -29.24 3.73 -0.68
C ILE A 120 -28.04 4.62 -0.34
N LEU A 121 -27.92 5.76 -1.02
CA LEU A 121 -27.01 6.84 -0.63
C LEU A 121 -27.78 7.73 0.34
N ASP A 122 -27.40 7.71 1.61
CA ASP A 122 -27.90 8.67 2.59
C ASP A 122 -27.08 9.95 2.47
N PHE A 123 -27.74 11.02 2.05
CA PHE A 123 -27.18 12.36 1.95
C PHE A 123 -27.77 13.14 3.12
N SER A 124 -27.01 13.33 4.20
CA SER A 124 -27.48 14.11 5.35
C SER A 124 -27.65 15.59 4.98
N PRO A 125 -28.82 16.22 5.22
CA PRO A 125 -28.99 17.67 5.28
C PRO A 125 -29.36 18.14 6.70
N PRO A 126 -29.38 19.43 7.05
CA PRO A 126 -28.86 20.65 6.40
C PRO A 126 -27.60 21.25 7.05
#